data_AF-A0A9C7RHE8-F1
#
_entry.id   AF-A0A9C7RHE8-F1
#
_cell.length_a   1.000
_cell.length_b   1.000
_cell.length_c   1.000
_cell.angle_alpha   90.00
_cell.angle_beta   90.00
_cell.angle_gamma   90.00
#
_symmetry.space_group_name_H-M   'P 1'
#
loop_
_entity.id
_entity.type
_entity.pdbx_description
1 polymer ?
#
loop_
_entity_poly.entity_id
_entity_poly.type
_entity_poly.pdbx_seq_one_letter_code
_entity_poly.pdbx_strand_id
1 'polypeptide(L)'
;TYGNPENEYNLQETVIEHSKHWYLYPHQYLKTLPSNQYVRVLYKDLVADPEGTIRDIYSRFNFEISPKFAEILRAEAEKAKSFKSEHRYSLRKMGLSKKRIEREFQFVNRQLKS
;
A
#
# COMPACT_ATOMS: atom_id res chain seq x y z
N THR A 1 18.32 33.47 -5.57
CA THR A 1 17.18 32.56 -5.77
C THR A 1 17.16 31.57 -4.63
N TYR A 2 16.49 31.90 -3.53
CA TYR A 2 16.34 31.00 -2.37
C TYR A 2 15.15 30.08 -2.63
N GLY A 3 15.35 28.76 -2.59
CA GLY A 3 14.26 27.79 -2.69
C GLY A 3 14.46 26.64 -3.69
N ASN A 4 15.55 26.61 -4.45
CA ASN A 4 15.86 25.44 -5.27
C ASN A 4 16.77 24.50 -4.45
N PRO A 5 16.33 23.27 -4.15
CA PRO A 5 17.16 22.35 -3.40
C PRO A 5 18.40 21.97 -4.22
N GLU A 6 19.55 21.87 -3.55
CA GLU A 6 20.80 21.45 -4.20
C GLU A 6 20.72 20.02 -4.74
N ASN A 7 19.75 19.23 -4.27
CA ASN A 7 19.48 17.86 -4.71
C ASN A 7 17.98 17.66 -4.97
N GLU A 8 17.65 17.00 -6.09
CA GLU A 8 16.29 16.58 -6.47
C GLU A 8 15.62 15.76 -5.37
N TYR A 9 16.41 14.97 -4.62
CA TYR A 9 15.97 14.21 -3.47
C TYR A 9 16.72 14.72 -2.24
N ASN A 10 16.08 15.55 -1.43
CA ASN A 10 16.68 16.12 -0.20
C ASN A 10 15.87 15.82 1.07
N LEU A 11 14.80 15.04 0.96
CA LEU A 11 13.89 14.68 2.07
C LEU A 11 13.88 13.18 2.39
N GLN A 12 14.89 12.42 1.96
CA GLN A 12 14.92 10.96 2.10
C GLN A 12 14.73 10.51 3.54
N GLU A 13 15.43 11.16 4.48
CA GLU A 13 15.35 10.82 5.90
C GLU A 13 13.95 11.08 6.44
N THR A 14 13.37 12.24 6.15
CA THR A 14 12.00 12.59 6.52
C THR A 14 11.00 11.60 5.94
N VAL A 15 11.15 11.24 4.66
CA VAL A 15 10.26 10.28 3.98
C VAL A 15 10.39 8.89 4.59
N ILE A 16 11.60 8.42 4.92
CA ILE A 16 11.82 7.14 5.58
C ILE A 16 11.15 7.14 6.95
N GLU A 17 11.40 8.16 7.77
CA GLU A 17 10.83 8.24 9.12
C GLU A 17 9.30 8.33 9.09
N HIS A 18 8.72 9.16 8.24
CA HIS A 18 7.26 9.23 8.08
C HIS A 18 6.67 7.91 7.58
N SER A 19 7.33 7.25 6.62
CA SER A 19 6.91 5.94 6.13
C SER A 19 6.91 4.90 7.24
N LYS A 20 7.91 4.90 8.13
CA LYS A 20 7.93 4.01 9.29
C LYS A 20 6.73 4.24 10.20
N HIS A 21 6.40 5.50 10.47
CA HIS A 21 5.23 5.86 11.28
C HIS A 21 3.93 5.33 10.65
N TRP A 22 3.76 5.45 9.34
CA TRP A 22 2.57 4.96 8.65
C TRP A 22 2.45 3.44 8.59
N TYR A 23 3.55 2.70 8.58
CA TYR A 23 3.49 1.24 8.70
C TYR A 23 3.24 0.77 10.15
N LEU A 24 3.78 1.49 11.14
CA LEU A 24 3.71 1.06 12.54
C LEU A 24 2.40 1.44 13.22
N TYR A 25 2.06 2.73 13.26
CA TYR A 25 1.01 3.24 14.14
C TYR A 25 -0.40 2.83 13.72
N PRO A 26 -0.80 2.93 12.43
CA PRO A 26 -2.08 2.42 11.99
C PRO A 26 -2.23 0.93 12.29
N HIS A 27 -1.19 0.11 12.04
CA HIS A 27 -1.28 -1.31 12.38
C HIS A 27 -1.35 -1.55 13.89
N GLN A 28 -0.65 -0.75 14.71
CA GLN A 28 -0.73 -0.78 16.17
C GLN A 28 -2.13 -0.52 16.72
N TYR A 29 -2.80 0.49 16.16
CA TYR A 29 -4.14 0.87 16.56
C TYR A 29 -5.21 -0.04 15.96
N LEU A 30 -5.19 -0.29 14.66
CA LEU A 30 -6.26 -1.04 13.98
C LEU A 30 -6.42 -2.47 14.54
N LYS A 31 -5.34 -3.12 14.99
CA LYS A 31 -5.43 -4.45 15.60
C LYS A 31 -6.14 -4.48 16.96
N THR A 32 -6.38 -3.34 17.59
CA THR A 32 -7.20 -3.26 18.80
C THR A 32 -8.69 -3.12 18.49
N LEU A 33 -9.04 -2.87 17.22
CA LEU A 33 -10.43 -2.75 16.80
C LEU A 33 -11.06 -4.12 16.50
N PRO A 34 -12.39 -4.25 16.63
CA PRO A 34 -13.13 -5.41 16.14
C PRO A 34 -12.84 -5.69 14.66
N SER A 35 -12.86 -6.96 14.28
CA SER A 35 -12.53 -7.41 12.93
C SER A 35 -13.45 -6.80 11.86
N ASN A 36 -14.68 -6.45 12.20
CA ASN A 36 -15.66 -5.80 11.30
C ASN A 36 -15.50 -4.27 11.19
N GLN A 37 -14.46 -3.69 11.81
CA GLN A 37 -14.18 -2.25 11.74
C GLN A 37 -12.92 -1.90 10.93
N TYR A 38 -12.15 -2.91 10.51
CA TYR A 38 -11.02 -2.71 9.60
C TYR A 38 -10.73 -3.95 8.77
N VAL A 39 -10.07 -3.73 7.63
CA VAL A 39 -9.55 -4.76 6.75
C VAL A 39 -8.13 -4.40 6.35
N ARG A 40 -7.25 -5.39 6.35
CA ARG A 40 -5.89 -5.26 5.83
C ARG A 40 -5.83 -5.98 4.50
N VAL A 41 -5.54 -5.25 3.44
CA VAL A 41 -5.39 -5.78 2.09
C VAL A 41 -3.92 -5.76 1.72
N LEU A 42 -3.35 -6.90 1.37
CA LEU A 42 -1.99 -6.93 0.82
C LEU A 42 -2.05 -6.58 -0.66
N TYR A 43 -1.14 -5.70 -1.09
CA TYR A 43 -1.09 -5.25 -2.48
C TYR A 43 -0.98 -6.42 -3.47
N LYS A 44 -0.20 -7.46 -3.14
CA LYS A 44 -0.07 -8.66 -3.98
C LYS A 44 -1.39 -9.42 -4.16
N ASP A 45 -2.24 -9.44 -3.14
CA ASP A 45 -3.51 -10.18 -3.16
C ASP A 45 -4.54 -9.36 -3.97
N LEU A 46 -4.54 -8.04 -3.77
CA LEU A 46 -5.36 -7.11 -4.56
C LEU A 46 -5.04 -7.16 -6.05
N VAL A 47 -3.76 -7.20 -6.43
CA VAL A 47 -3.36 -7.27 -7.86
C VAL A 47 -3.68 -8.64 -8.45
N ALA A 48 -3.57 -9.71 -7.66
CA ALA A 48 -3.87 -11.07 -8.13
C ALA A 48 -5.37 -11.28 -8.38
N ASP A 49 -6.23 -10.75 -7.51
CA ASP A 49 -7.69 -10.83 -7.64
C ASP A 49 -8.37 -9.54 -7.12
N PRO A 50 -8.48 -8.50 -7.95
CA PRO A 50 -9.12 -7.24 -7.55
C PRO A 50 -10.60 -7.42 -7.21
N GLU A 51 -11.35 -8.20 -8.00
CA GLU A 51 -12.77 -8.40 -7.78
C GLU A 51 -13.03 -9.16 -6.47
N GLY A 52 -12.34 -10.27 -6.24
CA GLY A 52 -12.44 -11.04 -5.00
C GLY A 52 -12.07 -10.21 -3.78
N THR A 53 -10.97 -9.46 -3.86
CA THR A 53 -10.53 -8.57 -2.77
C THR A 53 -11.60 -7.54 -2.39
N ILE A 54 -12.24 -6.88 -3.37
CA ILE A 54 -13.30 -5.90 -3.07
C ILE A 54 -14.55 -6.58 -2.51
N ARG A 55 -14.90 -7.78 -3.00
CA ARG A 55 -16.03 -8.55 -2.47
C ARG A 55 -15.82 -8.94 -1.00
N ASP A 56 -14.60 -9.34 -0.64
CA ASP A 56 -14.24 -9.67 0.74
C ASP A 56 -14.34 -8.46 1.67
N ILE A 57 -13.93 -7.28 1.19
CA ILE A 57 -14.08 -6.01 1.93
C ILE A 57 -15.56 -5.74 2.21
N TYR A 58 -16.42 -5.81 1.19
CA TYR A 58 -17.86 -5.58 1.33
C TYR A 58 -18.49 -6.58 2.29
N SER A 59 -18.16 -7.87 2.15
CA SER A 59 -18.65 -8.92 3.04
C SER A 59 -18.27 -8.65 4.50
N ARG A 60 -17.01 -8.26 4.76
CA ARG A 60 -16.51 -7.99 6.11
C ARG A 60 -17.19 -6.82 6.80
N PHE A 61 -17.61 -5.81 6.04
CA PHE A 61 -18.36 -4.67 6.54
C PHE A 61 -19.89 -4.84 6.45
N ASN A 62 -20.36 -6.03 6.04
CA ASN A 62 -21.77 -6.32 5.83
C ASN A 62 -22.46 -5.33 4.86
N PHE A 63 -21.74 -4.96 3.81
CA PHE A 63 -22.25 -4.13 2.73
C PHE A 63 -22.75 -4.98 1.56
N GLU A 64 -23.85 -4.55 0.95
CA GLU A 64 -24.39 -5.20 -0.23
C GLU A 64 -23.70 -4.70 -1.50
N ILE A 65 -23.42 -5.64 -2.42
CA ILE A 65 -22.96 -5.31 -3.77
C ILE A 65 -24.18 -5.32 -4.69
N SER A 66 -24.55 -4.14 -5.17
CA SER A 66 -25.61 -4.03 -6.17
C SER A 66 -25.20 -4.70 -7.49
N PRO A 67 -26.17 -5.21 -8.28
CA PRO A 67 -25.88 -5.80 -9.59
C PRO A 67 -25.09 -4.85 -10.51
N LYS A 68 -25.47 -3.57 -10.56
CA LYS A 68 -24.79 -2.54 -11.35
C LYS A 68 -23.32 -2.36 -10.92
N PHE A 69 -23.06 -2.35 -9.61
CA PHE A 69 -21.70 -2.24 -9.12
C PHE A 69 -20.87 -3.50 -9.41
N ALA A 70 -21.48 -4.69 -9.35
CA ALA A 70 -20.80 -5.94 -9.71
C ALA A 70 -20.30 -5.94 -11.15
N GLU A 71 -21.07 -5.39 -12.10
CA GLU A 71 -20.66 -5.25 -13.50
C GLU A 71 -19.47 -4.32 -13.67
N ILE A 72 -19.51 -3.15 -13.01
CA ILE A 72 -18.40 -2.18 -13.01
C ILE A 72 -17.15 -2.83 -12.41
N LEU A 73 -17.29 -3.49 -11.26
CA LEU A 73 -16.18 -4.12 -10.56
C LEU A 73 -15.49 -5.17 -11.44
N ARG A 74 -16.27 -6.02 -12.13
CA ARG A 74 -15.72 -7.01 -13.06
C ARG A 74 -14.96 -6.35 -14.21
N ALA A 75 -15.54 -5.32 -14.83
CA ALA A 75 -14.91 -4.61 -15.94
C ALA A 75 -13.59 -3.93 -15.53
N GLU A 76 -13.55 -3.30 -14.36
CA GLU A 76 -12.33 -2.66 -13.84
C GLU A 76 -11.29 -3.69 -13.39
N ALA A 77 -11.69 -4.82 -12.80
CA ALA A 77 -10.78 -5.90 -12.44
C ALA A 77 -10.06 -6.48 -13.65
N GLU A 78 -10.76 -6.66 -14.79
CA GLU A 78 -10.13 -7.10 -16.03
C GLU A 78 -9.12 -6.07 -16.57
N LYS A 79 -9.45 -4.78 -16.53
CA LYS A 79 -8.51 -3.72 -16.95
C LYS A 79 -7.25 -3.73 -16.08
N ALA A 80 -7.41 -3.86 -14.76
CA ALA A 80 -6.32 -3.83 -13.80
C ALA A 80 -5.26 -4.91 -14.05
N LYS A 81 -5.63 -6.09 -14.57
CA LYS A 81 -4.68 -7.17 -14.92
C LYS A 81 -3.63 -6.74 -15.96
N SER A 82 -3.98 -5.81 -16.84
CA SER A 82 -3.11 -5.33 -17.90
C SER A 82 -2.26 -4.10 -17.49
N PHE A 83 -2.55 -3.50 -16.34
CA PHE A 83 -1.90 -2.28 -15.91
C PHE A 83 -0.42 -2.51 -15.55
N LYS A 84 0.46 -1.67 -16.10
CA LYS A 84 1.87 -1.62 -15.74
C LYS A 84 2.24 -0.17 -15.44
N SER A 85 2.90 0.06 -14.31
CA SER A 85 3.42 1.39 -13.99
C SER A 85 4.51 1.77 -14.99
N GLU A 86 4.38 2.95 -15.60
CA GLU A 86 5.38 3.49 -16.53
C GLU A 86 6.59 4.12 -15.80
N HIS A 87 6.43 4.43 -14.51
CA HIS A 87 7.45 5.14 -13.74
C HIS A 87 8.60 4.22 -13.31
N ARG A 88 9.83 4.62 -13.66
CA ARG A 88 11.07 3.97 -13.21
C ARG A 88 11.79 4.84 -12.19
N TYR A 89 11.61 4.52 -10.92
CA TYR A 89 12.34 5.17 -9.83
C TYR A 89 13.72 4.53 -9.61
N SER A 90 14.74 5.35 -9.38
CA SER A 90 16.09 4.89 -9.09
C SER A 90 16.46 5.18 -7.64
N LEU A 91 16.54 4.13 -6.82
CA LEU A 91 17.04 4.26 -5.44
C LEU A 91 18.41 4.94 -5.40
N ARG A 92 19.29 4.62 -6.36
CA ARG A 92 20.63 5.21 -6.43
C ARG A 92 20.58 6.73 -6.64
N LYS A 93 19.72 7.24 -7.53
CA LYS A 93 19.53 8.69 -7.73
C LYS A 93 18.99 9.35 -6.46
N MET A 94 18.17 8.64 -5.70
CA MET A 94 17.66 9.07 -4.41
C MET A 94 18.69 8.95 -3.28
N GLY A 95 19.93 8.49 -3.51
CA GLY A 95 20.90 8.24 -2.43
C GLY A 95 20.51 7.07 -1.51
N LEU A 96 19.63 6.18 -1.97
CA LEU A 96 19.12 5.03 -1.23
C LEU A 96 19.71 3.72 -1.78
N SER A 97 19.80 2.73 -0.89
CA SER A 97 20.17 1.35 -1.27
C SER A 97 19.11 0.37 -0.83
N LYS A 98 18.94 -0.72 -1.58
CA LYS A 98 18.01 -1.80 -1.23
C LYS A 98 18.28 -2.35 0.17
N LYS A 99 19.57 -2.60 0.51
CA LYS A 99 20.00 -3.08 1.82
C LYS A 99 19.60 -2.15 2.96
N ARG A 100 19.68 -0.82 2.73
CA ARG A 100 19.21 0.17 3.71
C ARG A 100 17.70 0.05 3.90
N ILE A 101 16.91 0.09 2.83
CA ILE A 101 15.45 -0.05 2.91
C ILE A 101 15.03 -1.35 3.61
N GLU A 102 15.63 -2.48 3.24
CA GLU A 102 15.36 -3.78 3.87
C GLU A 102 15.62 -3.75 5.39
N ARG A 103 16.71 -3.08 5.82
CA ARG A 103 17.04 -2.90 7.24
C ARG A 103 16.05 -1.98 7.95
N GLU A 104 15.77 -0.81 7.38
CA GLU A 104 14.87 0.19 7.98
C GLU A 104 13.45 -0.35 8.15
N PHE A 105 12.96 -1.15 7.19
CA PHE A 105 11.59 -1.66 7.16
C PHE A 105 11.46 -3.15 7.55
N GLN A 106 12.50 -3.76 8.13
CA GLN A 106 12.46 -5.17 8.55
C GLN A 106 11.29 -5.50 9.49
N PHE A 107 10.82 -4.51 10.26
CA PHE A 107 9.69 -4.67 11.16
C PHE A 107 8.37 -4.92 10.42
N VAL A 108 8.20 -4.37 9.20
CA VAL A 108 6.99 -4.59 8.39
C VAL A 108 6.85 -6.08 8.06
N ASN A 109 7.96 -6.71 7.65
CA ASN A 109 7.99 -8.13 7.34
C ASN A 109 7.69 -9.02 8.56
N ARG A 110 8.04 -8.57 9.77
CA ARG A 110 7.69 -9.30 11.01
C ARG A 110 6.20 -9.20 11.30
N GLN A 111 5.59 -8.04 11.11
CA GLN A 111 4.15 -7.83 11.31
C GLN A 111 3.28 -8.56 10.28
N LEU A 112 3.80 -8.84 9.08
CA LEU A 112 3.09 -9.65 8.08
C LEU A 112 3.04 -11.14 8.44
N LYS A 113 3.92 -11.61 9.33
CA LYS A 113 4.00 -13.03 9.74
C LYS A 113 3.24 -13.34 11.04
N SER A 114 2.88 -12.33 11.82
CA SER A 114 2.05 -12.42 13.03
C SER A 114 0.58 -12.20 12.70
#